data_AF-A0A177APQ1-F1
#
_entry.id   AF-A0A177APQ1-F1
#
_cell.length_a   1.000
_cell.length_b   1.000
_cell.length_c   1.000
_cell.angle_alpha   90.00
_cell.angle_beta   90.00
_cell.angle_gamma   90.00
#
_symmetry.space_group_name_H-M   'P 1'
#
loop_
_entity.id
_entity.type
_entity.pdbx_description
1 polymer ?
#
loop_
_entity_poly.entity_id
_entity_poly.type
_entity_poly.pdbx_seq_one_letter_code
_entity_poly.pdbx_strand_id
1 'polypeptide(L)'
;MTKNLIFFCDEINLPDYDKYGTQRVISFMRQLIENQGFYRPWNNEWIRLCRIQFVAACNPSSDPGRKILTDRFLRHTCVLYVDYPSNISLYQIYLVFTKSLFRLNYSIHHYAEALTKAMVEFYSASQAKFKPEIQPQYVYSPREMSRWVRGIGESIHNRNDITLQELVRIWTHEAIRLFSDRLITEQDKIWTFETLCQIAKTHFHDVDLSSSLKQPILFSKWFTNDYVSVDREQLHNYIEARLKCFYEEEMDTELVLFDDLLDQVLRIDRVFRQSQGHILMIGVSGCGKTTLTRFIAWMNGLSVFDVQVHSNYTINNFDEDLRSVLHRAAVE
;
A
#
# COMPACT_ATOMS: atom_id res chain seq x y z
N MET A 1 18.00 28.69 -21.76
CA MET A 1 16.78 28.05 -22.30
C MET A 1 15.67 28.16 -21.28
N THR A 2 14.55 28.77 -21.64
CA THR A 2 13.38 28.90 -20.76
C THR A 2 12.53 27.63 -20.85
N LYS A 3 12.32 26.96 -19.72
CA LYS A 3 11.55 25.71 -19.62
C LYS A 3 10.05 25.99 -19.54
N ASN A 4 9.24 25.01 -19.95
CA ASN A 4 7.80 25.00 -19.70
C ASN A 4 7.50 24.28 -18.37
N LEU A 5 6.47 24.73 -17.66
CA LEU A 5 5.97 24.11 -16.45
C LEU A 5 4.74 23.27 -16.77
N ILE A 6 4.70 22.04 -16.29
CA ILE A 6 3.52 21.17 -16.38
C ILE A 6 2.91 21.06 -14.98
N PHE A 7 1.66 21.49 -14.85
CA PHE A 7 0.87 21.33 -13.64
C PHE A 7 0.04 20.05 -13.76
N PHE A 8 0.40 19.03 -12.97
CA PHE A 8 -0.29 17.75 -12.94
C PHE A 8 -1.36 17.75 -11.84
N CYS A 9 -2.62 17.69 -12.24
CA CYS A 9 -3.76 17.55 -11.33
C CYS A 9 -4.15 16.07 -11.22
N ASP A 10 -3.67 15.40 -10.19
CA ASP A 10 -4.19 14.07 -9.87
C ASP A 10 -5.59 14.19 -9.25
N GLU A 11 -6.45 13.21 -9.53
CA GLU A 11 -7.82 13.13 -9.03
C GLU A 11 -8.67 14.40 -9.27
N ILE A 12 -8.59 14.95 -10.48
CA ILE A 12 -9.25 16.23 -10.84
C ILE A 12 -10.76 16.22 -10.61
N ASN A 13 -11.41 15.07 -10.60
CA ASN A 13 -12.86 14.94 -10.42
C ASN A 13 -13.31 14.64 -8.98
N LEU A 14 -12.41 14.81 -8.00
CA LEU A 14 -12.70 14.71 -6.58
C LEU A 14 -13.33 15.99 -5.95
N PRO A 15 -12.98 17.23 -6.35
CA PRO A 15 -13.45 18.44 -5.68
C PRO A 15 -14.97 18.58 -5.62
N ASP A 16 -15.47 18.96 -4.45
CA ASP A 16 -16.90 19.07 -4.17
C ASP A 16 -17.64 20.15 -4.96
N TYR A 17 -18.95 19.92 -5.13
CA TYR A 17 -19.87 20.91 -5.66
C TYR A 17 -20.18 21.92 -4.56
N ASP A 18 -20.35 23.18 -4.94
CA ASP A 18 -21.00 24.14 -4.05
C ASP A 18 -22.50 23.84 -3.91
N LYS A 19 -23.19 24.65 -3.10
CA LYS A 19 -24.64 24.53 -2.87
C LYS A 19 -25.48 24.66 -4.15
N TYR A 20 -24.90 25.18 -5.24
CA TYR A 20 -25.56 25.42 -6.51
C TYR A 20 -25.10 24.44 -7.60
N GLY A 21 -24.36 23.38 -7.25
CA GLY A 21 -23.92 22.35 -8.19
C GLY A 21 -22.69 22.73 -9.02
N THR A 22 -21.92 23.74 -8.63
CA THR A 22 -20.73 24.20 -9.37
C THR A 22 -19.44 23.75 -8.68
N GLN A 23 -18.51 23.19 -9.46
CA GLN A 23 -17.14 22.92 -8.99
C GLN A 23 -16.25 24.14 -9.22
N ARG A 24 -15.96 24.89 -8.15
CA ARG A 24 -15.17 26.13 -8.22
C ARG A 24 -13.76 25.89 -8.78
N VAL A 25 -13.11 24.81 -8.35
CA VAL A 25 -11.75 24.44 -8.80
C VAL A 25 -11.72 24.16 -10.30
N ILE A 26 -12.70 23.42 -10.81
CA ILE A 26 -12.80 23.11 -12.25
C ILE A 26 -13.12 24.36 -13.06
N SER A 27 -13.98 25.23 -12.54
CA SER A 27 -14.28 26.52 -13.17
C SER A 27 -13.04 27.42 -13.25
N PHE A 28 -12.22 27.41 -12.21
CA PHE A 28 -10.94 28.13 -12.18
C PHE A 28 -9.94 27.54 -13.16
N MET A 29 -9.77 26.20 -13.18
CA MET A 29 -8.91 25.54 -14.16
C MET A 29 -9.34 25.84 -15.60
N ARG A 30 -10.65 25.84 -15.86
CA ARG A 30 -11.18 26.24 -17.16
C ARG A 30 -10.78 27.67 -17.49
N GLN A 31 -10.91 28.62 -16.56
CA GLN A 31 -10.49 30.01 -16.77
C GLN A 31 -8.99 30.10 -17.12
N LEU A 32 -8.14 29.33 -16.43
CA LEU A 32 -6.70 29.27 -16.70
C LEU A 32 -6.41 28.80 -18.13
N ILE A 33 -7.14 27.79 -18.62
CA ILE A 33 -6.96 27.23 -19.96
C ILE A 33 -7.57 28.12 -21.06
N GLU A 34 -8.82 28.56 -20.87
CA GLU A 34 -9.59 29.33 -21.85
C GLU A 34 -9.05 30.77 -22.00
N ASN A 35 -8.77 31.44 -20.88
CA ASN A 35 -8.37 32.85 -20.86
C ASN A 35 -6.86 33.05 -20.70
N GLN A 36 -6.09 31.98 -20.50
CA GLN A 36 -4.62 32.05 -20.30
C GLN A 36 -4.23 32.99 -19.15
N GLY A 37 -5.03 33.01 -18.08
CA GLY A 37 -4.85 33.94 -16.97
C GLY A 37 -5.96 33.87 -15.94
N PHE A 38 -5.80 34.62 -14.85
CA PHE A 38 -6.80 34.74 -13.79
C PHE A 38 -6.68 36.07 -13.05
N TYR A 39 -7.73 36.44 -12.31
CA TYR A 39 -7.70 37.59 -11.42
C TYR A 39 -7.13 37.23 -10.07
N ARG A 40 -6.17 38.03 -9.60
CA ARG A 40 -5.58 37.91 -8.28
C ARG A 40 -6.53 38.49 -7.22
N PRO A 41 -6.97 37.70 -6.22
CA PRO A 41 -8.05 38.12 -5.32
C PRO A 41 -7.76 39.36 -4.46
N TRP A 42 -6.51 39.62 -4.06
CA TRP A 42 -6.18 40.68 -3.10
C TRP A 42 -5.92 42.06 -3.72
N ASN A 43 -5.69 42.15 -5.02
CA ASN A 43 -5.47 43.43 -5.71
C ASN A 43 -6.30 43.58 -7.00
N ASN A 44 -7.12 42.59 -7.34
CA ASN A 44 -7.97 42.55 -8.53
C ASN A 44 -7.23 42.73 -9.86
N GLU A 45 -5.93 42.43 -9.91
CA GLU A 45 -5.14 42.50 -11.14
C GLU A 45 -5.28 41.23 -11.98
N TRP A 46 -5.27 41.39 -13.29
CA TRP A 46 -5.23 40.27 -14.23
C TRP A 46 -3.80 39.72 -14.38
N ILE A 47 -3.61 38.45 -14.06
CA ILE A 47 -2.35 37.72 -14.26
C ILE A 47 -2.46 36.87 -15.51
N ARG A 48 -1.52 37.03 -16.44
CA ARG A 48 -1.39 36.16 -17.62
C ARG A 48 -0.46 34.98 -17.31
N LEU A 49 -0.87 33.77 -17.67
CA LEU A 49 -0.03 32.58 -17.61
C LEU A 49 0.96 32.59 -18.77
N CYS A 50 2.20 32.19 -18.50
CA CYS A 50 3.24 32.06 -19.51
C CYS A 50 3.93 30.71 -19.34
N ARG A 51 3.89 29.88 -20.40
CA ARG A 51 4.57 28.57 -20.43
C ARG A 51 4.11 27.57 -19.35
N ILE A 52 2.82 27.56 -19.05
CA ILE A 52 2.19 26.60 -18.13
C ILE A 52 1.24 25.71 -18.94
N GLN A 53 1.37 24.40 -18.79
CA GLN A 53 0.46 23.40 -19.35
C GLN A 53 -0.21 22.63 -18.21
N PHE A 54 -1.47 22.26 -18.40
CA PHE A 54 -2.21 21.42 -17.46
C PHE A 54 -2.31 19.99 -18.00
N VAL A 55 -2.01 19.02 -17.15
CA VAL A 55 -2.26 17.60 -17.38
C VAL A 55 -3.04 17.11 -16.17
N ALA A 56 -4.02 16.24 -16.36
CA ALA A 56 -4.84 15.74 -15.28
C ALA A 56 -5.07 14.25 -15.39
N ALA A 57 -5.26 13.60 -14.24
CA ALA A 57 -5.72 12.23 -14.13
C ALA A 57 -6.99 12.19 -13.28
N CYS A 58 -7.88 11.25 -13.58
CA CYS A 58 -9.06 10.98 -12.79
C CYS A 58 -9.54 9.55 -13.02
N ASN A 59 -10.17 8.98 -12.00
CA ASN A 59 -10.96 7.77 -12.14
C ASN A 59 -12.27 8.04 -12.90
N PRO A 60 -12.90 7.00 -13.50
CA PRO A 60 -14.23 7.12 -14.08
C PRO A 60 -15.23 7.75 -13.11
N SER A 61 -16.14 8.59 -13.62
CA SER A 61 -17.17 9.24 -12.80
C SER A 61 -18.22 8.27 -12.25
N SER A 62 -18.21 7.01 -12.68
CA SER A 62 -18.99 5.92 -12.11
C SER A 62 -18.49 5.49 -10.73
N ASP A 63 -17.24 5.78 -10.40
CA ASP A 63 -16.63 5.34 -9.15
C ASP A 63 -17.21 6.13 -7.96
N PRO A 64 -17.36 5.49 -6.79
CA PRO A 64 -17.84 6.16 -5.58
C PRO A 64 -16.99 7.39 -5.23
N GLY A 65 -17.67 8.51 -4.90
CA GLY A 65 -17.02 9.76 -4.52
C GLY A 65 -16.52 10.61 -5.70
N ARG A 66 -16.63 10.13 -6.95
CA ARG A 66 -16.24 10.88 -8.14
C ARG A 66 -17.39 11.72 -8.69
N LYS A 67 -17.04 12.83 -9.33
CA LYS A 67 -17.99 13.80 -9.86
C LYS A 67 -17.84 13.96 -11.37
N ILE A 68 -18.91 14.35 -12.03
CA ILE A 68 -18.90 14.58 -13.47
C ILE A 68 -18.27 15.95 -13.73
N LEU A 69 -17.21 15.97 -14.53
CA LEU A 69 -16.58 17.19 -15.00
C LEU A 69 -17.48 17.89 -16.04
N THR A 70 -17.54 19.22 -15.98
CA THR A 70 -18.41 19.98 -16.90
C THR A 70 -17.90 19.95 -18.34
N ASP A 71 -18.80 19.83 -19.31
CA ASP A 71 -18.47 19.88 -20.76
C ASP A 71 -17.74 21.17 -21.15
N ARG A 72 -18.05 22.28 -20.46
CA ARG A 72 -17.39 23.57 -20.68
C ARG A 72 -15.89 23.53 -20.35
N PHE A 73 -15.48 22.69 -19.41
CA PHE A 73 -14.07 22.42 -19.12
C PHE A 73 -13.52 21.41 -20.12
N LEU A 74 -14.23 20.29 -20.31
CA LEU A 74 -13.77 19.18 -21.15
C LEU A 74 -13.52 19.55 -22.61
N ARG A 75 -14.28 20.51 -23.17
CA ARG A 75 -14.07 21.01 -24.55
C ARG A 75 -12.68 21.59 -24.81
N HIS A 76 -11.93 21.94 -23.77
CA HIS A 76 -10.56 22.47 -23.88
C HIS A 76 -9.49 21.39 -23.65
N THR A 77 -9.90 20.13 -23.44
CA THR A 77 -9.01 19.03 -23.04
C THR A 77 -9.13 17.85 -23.98
N CYS A 78 -8.06 17.07 -24.10
CA CYS A 78 -8.11 15.75 -24.72
C CYS A 78 -8.20 14.69 -23.61
N VAL A 79 -9.23 13.86 -23.66
CA VAL A 79 -9.46 12.79 -22.67
C VAL A 79 -8.95 11.48 -23.27
N LEU A 80 -8.01 10.84 -22.57
CA LEU A 80 -7.45 9.53 -22.94
C LEU A 80 -7.86 8.51 -21.89
N TYR A 81 -8.50 7.43 -22.33
CA TYR A 81 -8.83 6.31 -21.45
C TYR A 81 -7.67 5.33 -21.40
N VAL A 82 -7.21 5.00 -20.19
CA VAL A 82 -6.15 4.01 -19.95
C VAL A 82 -6.73 2.93 -19.04
N ASP A 83 -7.00 1.77 -19.61
CA ASP A 83 -7.47 0.61 -18.87
C ASP A 83 -6.30 -0.19 -18.27
N TYR A 84 -6.64 -1.16 -17.43
CA TYR A 84 -5.69 -2.14 -16.95
C TYR A 84 -5.12 -2.98 -18.11
N PRO A 85 -3.82 -3.33 -18.03
CA PRO A 85 -3.20 -4.18 -19.02
C PRO A 85 -3.79 -5.59 -19.00
N SER A 86 -3.83 -6.23 -20.18
CA SER A 86 -4.26 -7.62 -20.31
C SER A 86 -3.38 -8.58 -19.51
N ASN A 87 -3.87 -9.78 -19.19
CA ASN A 87 -3.09 -10.81 -18.48
C ASN A 87 -1.78 -11.17 -19.21
N ILE A 88 -1.77 -11.14 -20.55
CA ILE A 88 -0.57 -11.38 -21.35
C ILE A 88 0.44 -10.25 -21.14
N SER A 89 -0.02 -9.00 -21.16
CA SER A 89 0.82 -7.83 -20.91
C SER A 89 1.34 -7.80 -19.47
N LEU A 90 0.49 -8.11 -18.48
CA LEU A 90 0.88 -8.26 -17.07
C LEU A 90 1.98 -9.31 -16.92
N TYR A 91 1.80 -10.49 -17.54
CA TYR A 91 2.81 -11.54 -17.53
C TYR A 91 4.14 -11.04 -18.11
N GLN A 92 4.13 -10.38 -19.28
CA GLN A 92 5.36 -9.88 -19.89
C GLN A 92 6.07 -8.83 -19.03
N ILE A 93 5.32 -7.87 -18.47
CA ILE A 93 5.85 -6.81 -17.60
C ILE A 93 6.47 -7.43 -16.35
N TYR A 94 5.73 -8.28 -15.64
CA TYR A 94 6.19 -8.85 -14.37
C TYR A 94 7.24 -9.94 -14.54
N LEU A 95 7.32 -10.58 -15.71
CA LEU A 95 8.39 -11.52 -16.01
C LEU A 95 9.74 -10.83 -16.08
N VAL A 96 9.80 -9.62 -16.64
CA VAL A 96 11.04 -8.84 -16.66
C VAL A 96 11.47 -8.49 -15.24
N PHE A 97 10.53 -8.09 -14.39
CA PHE A 97 10.81 -7.79 -13.00
C PHE A 97 11.29 -9.01 -12.21
N THR A 98 10.62 -10.17 -12.32
CA THR A 98 11.03 -11.39 -11.61
C THR A 98 12.37 -11.95 -12.11
N LYS A 99 12.62 -11.94 -13.43
CA LYS A 99 13.93 -12.33 -13.99
C LYS A 99 15.05 -11.42 -13.48
N SER A 100 14.81 -10.11 -13.42
CA SER A 100 15.77 -9.16 -12.86
C SER A 100 16.05 -9.44 -11.38
N LEU A 101 15.00 -9.71 -10.61
CA LEU A 101 15.05 -10.04 -9.19
C LEU A 101 15.92 -11.27 -8.91
N PHE A 102 15.79 -12.30 -9.75
CA PHE A 102 16.49 -13.58 -9.59
C PHE A 102 17.87 -13.62 -10.24
N ARG A 103 18.33 -12.52 -10.83
CA ARG A 103 19.63 -12.47 -11.53
C ARG A 103 20.81 -12.89 -10.64
N LEU A 104 20.74 -12.62 -9.34
CA LEU A 104 21.77 -12.97 -8.36
C LEU A 104 21.60 -14.38 -7.76
N ASN A 105 20.41 -14.97 -7.88
CA ASN A 105 20.06 -16.25 -7.28
C ASN A 105 19.84 -17.32 -8.39
N TYR A 106 20.93 -17.95 -8.83
CA TYR A 106 20.89 -18.94 -9.92
C TYR A 106 19.98 -20.14 -9.62
N SER A 107 19.83 -20.51 -8.34
CA SER A 107 18.98 -21.62 -7.88
C SER A 107 17.49 -21.42 -8.14
N ILE A 108 17.03 -20.17 -8.26
CA ILE A 108 15.61 -19.84 -8.46
C ILE A 108 15.33 -19.17 -9.80
N HIS A 109 16.37 -18.87 -10.57
CA HIS A 109 16.25 -18.15 -11.83
C HIS A 109 15.34 -18.87 -12.84
N HIS A 110 15.38 -20.21 -12.90
CA HIS A 110 14.49 -20.99 -13.79
C HIS A 110 13.02 -20.99 -13.36
N TYR A 111 12.71 -20.64 -12.10
CA TYR A 111 11.34 -20.54 -11.60
C TYR A 111 10.69 -19.18 -11.84
N ALA A 112 11.39 -18.21 -12.43
CA ALA A 112 10.84 -16.88 -12.73
C ALA A 112 9.53 -16.95 -13.53
N GLU A 113 9.47 -17.81 -14.54
CA GLU A 113 8.28 -17.96 -15.41
C GLU A 113 7.11 -18.59 -14.68
N ALA A 114 7.35 -19.64 -13.89
CA ALA A 114 6.32 -20.29 -13.08
C ALA A 114 5.76 -19.33 -12.03
N LEU A 115 6.64 -18.60 -11.33
CA LEU A 115 6.25 -17.60 -10.33
C LEU A 115 5.40 -16.49 -10.95
N THR A 116 5.83 -15.91 -12.07
CA THR A 116 5.07 -14.83 -12.71
C THR A 116 3.70 -15.30 -13.19
N LYS A 117 3.59 -16.52 -13.75
CA LYS A 117 2.28 -17.10 -14.13
C LYS A 117 1.38 -17.25 -12.92
N ALA A 118 1.90 -17.82 -11.82
CA ALA A 118 1.17 -17.98 -10.57
C ALA A 118 0.67 -16.64 -10.00
N MET A 119 1.52 -15.60 -10.02
CA MET A 119 1.15 -14.25 -9.55
C MET A 119 0.02 -13.64 -10.40
N VAL A 120 0.11 -13.72 -11.73
CA VAL A 120 -0.92 -13.18 -12.64
C VAL A 120 -2.24 -13.95 -12.47
N GLU A 121 -2.20 -15.28 -12.37
CA GLU A 121 -3.38 -16.10 -12.14
C GLU A 121 -4.08 -15.74 -10.83
N PHE A 122 -3.33 -15.63 -9.73
CA PHE A 122 -3.89 -15.25 -8.43
C PHE A 122 -4.45 -13.83 -8.43
N TYR A 123 -3.76 -12.89 -9.07
CA TYR A 123 -4.22 -11.51 -9.23
C TYR A 123 -5.55 -11.46 -9.99
N SER A 124 -5.66 -12.16 -11.12
CA SER A 124 -6.91 -12.23 -11.90
C SER A 124 -8.04 -12.88 -11.10
N ALA A 125 -7.76 -13.97 -10.37
CA ALA A 125 -8.76 -14.62 -9.52
C ALA A 125 -9.26 -13.68 -8.40
N SER A 126 -8.33 -12.94 -7.77
CA SER A 126 -8.65 -11.97 -6.72
C SER A 126 -9.49 -10.81 -7.25
N GLN A 127 -9.12 -10.26 -8.42
CA GLN A 127 -9.88 -9.18 -9.07
C GLN A 127 -11.28 -9.62 -9.50
N ALA A 128 -11.45 -10.88 -9.91
CA ALA A 128 -12.75 -11.42 -10.29
C ALA A 128 -13.69 -11.62 -9.08
N LYS A 129 -13.13 -12.08 -7.95
CA LYS A 129 -13.91 -12.38 -6.74
C LYS A 129 -14.22 -11.15 -5.90
N PHE A 130 -13.21 -10.34 -5.63
CA PHE A 130 -13.29 -9.23 -4.69
C PHE A 130 -13.48 -7.93 -5.44
N LYS A 131 -14.69 -7.39 -5.38
CA LYS A 131 -15.06 -6.18 -6.09
C LYS A 131 -15.55 -5.08 -5.16
N PRO A 132 -15.45 -3.80 -5.58
CA PRO A 132 -15.90 -2.66 -4.79
C PRO A 132 -17.39 -2.70 -4.42
N GLU A 133 -18.23 -3.42 -5.17
CA GLU A 133 -19.66 -3.56 -4.83
C GLU A 133 -19.91 -4.40 -3.58
N ILE A 134 -18.96 -5.28 -3.21
CA ILE A 134 -19.03 -6.09 -1.98
C ILE A 134 -18.52 -5.26 -0.80
N GLN A 135 -17.34 -4.66 -0.96
CA GLN A 135 -16.70 -3.80 0.04
C GLN A 135 -15.91 -2.69 -0.67
N PRO A 136 -16.01 -1.41 -0.26
CA PRO A 136 -15.36 -0.29 -0.94
C PRO A 136 -13.83 -0.43 -1.07
N GLN A 137 -13.17 -1.09 -0.12
CA GLN A 137 -11.72 -1.31 -0.10
C GLN A 137 -11.24 -2.47 -0.98
N TYR A 138 -12.15 -3.25 -1.58
CA TYR A 138 -11.81 -4.37 -2.48
C TYR A 138 -11.48 -3.85 -3.88
N VAL A 139 -10.42 -3.04 -3.96
CA VAL A 139 -9.87 -2.49 -5.20
C VAL A 139 -8.50 -3.12 -5.43
N TYR A 140 -8.36 -3.84 -6.54
CA TYR A 140 -7.10 -4.46 -6.95
C TYR A 140 -6.60 -3.81 -8.24
N SER A 141 -5.31 -3.51 -8.26
CA SER A 141 -4.64 -2.85 -9.37
C SER A 141 -3.27 -3.50 -9.62
N PRO A 142 -2.60 -3.20 -10.75
CA PRO A 142 -1.21 -3.60 -10.94
C PRO A 142 -0.26 -3.10 -9.84
N ARG A 143 -0.64 -2.12 -9.01
CA ARG A 143 0.16 -1.69 -7.86
C ARG A 143 0.39 -2.83 -6.87
N GLU A 144 -0.60 -3.69 -6.64
CA GLU A 144 -0.45 -4.88 -5.80
C GLU A 144 0.61 -5.83 -6.34
N MET A 145 0.62 -6.06 -7.66
CA MET A 145 1.62 -6.90 -8.32
C MET A 145 3.04 -6.32 -8.19
N SER A 146 3.18 -5.00 -8.35
CA SER A 146 4.46 -4.31 -8.14
C SER A 146 4.93 -4.40 -6.69
N ARG A 147 4.03 -4.24 -5.71
CA ARG A 147 4.32 -4.44 -4.29
C ARG A 147 4.71 -5.88 -3.99
N TRP A 148 4.08 -6.86 -4.65
CA TRP A 148 4.38 -8.28 -4.46
C TRP A 148 5.79 -8.62 -4.93
N VAL A 149 6.17 -8.20 -6.14
CA VAL A 149 7.55 -8.41 -6.63
C VAL A 149 8.56 -7.68 -5.74
N ARG A 150 8.25 -6.46 -5.30
CA ARG A 150 9.11 -5.72 -4.37
C ARG A 150 9.26 -6.42 -3.02
N GLY A 151 8.17 -6.93 -2.44
CA GLY A 151 8.19 -7.65 -1.16
C GLY A 151 9.00 -8.96 -1.23
N ILE A 152 8.89 -9.69 -2.34
CA ILE A 152 9.77 -10.83 -2.61
C ILE A 152 11.22 -10.34 -2.70
N GLY A 153 11.48 -9.27 -3.45
CA GLY A 153 12.80 -8.63 -3.58
C GLY A 153 13.46 -8.30 -2.26
N GLU A 154 12.75 -7.59 -1.38
CA GLU A 154 13.22 -7.22 -0.03
C GLU A 154 13.55 -8.45 0.83
N SER A 155 12.79 -9.54 0.67
CA SER A 155 13.00 -10.79 1.39
C SER A 155 14.22 -11.57 0.90
N ILE A 156 14.58 -11.41 -0.38
CA ILE A 156 15.67 -12.17 -1.02
C ILE A 156 16.99 -11.38 -1.17
N HIS A 157 16.97 -10.06 -1.08
CA HIS A 157 18.07 -9.19 -1.51
C HIS A 157 19.43 -9.53 -0.88
N ASN A 158 19.44 -9.94 0.38
CA ASN A 158 20.67 -10.25 1.13
C ASN A 158 21.02 -11.75 1.16
N ARG A 159 20.28 -12.59 0.42
CA ARG A 159 20.35 -14.05 0.51
C ARG A 159 20.65 -14.64 -0.87
N ASN A 160 21.71 -15.44 -0.94
CA ASN A 160 22.21 -16.02 -2.20
C ASN A 160 21.81 -17.49 -2.42
N ASP A 161 21.35 -18.18 -1.37
CA ASP A 161 21.06 -19.64 -1.40
C ASP A 161 19.59 -19.92 -1.05
N ILE A 162 18.67 -19.26 -1.75
CA ILE A 162 17.24 -19.46 -1.52
C ILE A 162 16.80 -20.74 -2.20
N THR A 163 16.16 -21.62 -1.43
CA THR A 163 15.53 -22.83 -1.96
C THR A 163 14.17 -22.52 -2.58
N LEU A 164 13.70 -23.36 -3.51
CA LEU A 164 12.35 -23.19 -4.06
C LEU A 164 11.27 -23.24 -2.96
N GLN A 165 11.47 -24.07 -1.93
CA GLN A 165 10.57 -24.19 -0.79
C GLN A 165 10.38 -22.84 -0.07
N GLU A 166 11.49 -22.15 0.20
CA GLU A 166 11.47 -20.83 0.82
C GLU A 166 10.87 -19.78 -0.11
N LEU A 167 11.17 -19.84 -1.41
CA LEU A 167 10.59 -18.91 -2.38
C LEU A 167 9.07 -19.01 -2.43
N VAL A 168 8.51 -20.23 -2.47
CA VAL A 168 7.06 -20.46 -2.45
C VAL A 168 6.47 -19.90 -1.15
N ARG A 169 7.12 -20.13 -0.01
CA ARG A 169 6.65 -19.62 1.29
C ARG A 169 6.68 -18.09 1.36
N ILE A 170 7.73 -17.43 0.86
CA ILE A 170 7.84 -15.96 0.76
C ILE A 170 6.74 -15.42 -0.17
N TRP A 171 6.57 -16.04 -1.33
CA TRP A 171 5.52 -15.68 -2.30
C TRP A 171 4.13 -15.74 -1.67
N THR A 172 3.80 -16.81 -0.94
CA THR A 172 2.53 -16.96 -0.23
C THR A 172 2.37 -15.94 0.89
N HIS A 173 3.42 -15.69 1.68
CA HIS A 173 3.39 -14.67 2.74
C HIS A 173 3.04 -13.30 2.18
N GLU A 174 3.76 -12.87 1.14
CA GLU A 174 3.51 -11.57 0.50
C GLU A 174 2.13 -11.49 -0.13
N ALA A 175 1.61 -12.58 -0.68
CA ALA A 175 0.23 -12.66 -1.16
C ALA A 175 -0.79 -12.42 -0.04
N ILE A 176 -0.59 -13.07 1.12
CA ILE A 176 -1.49 -12.91 2.27
C ILE A 176 -1.48 -11.45 2.74
N ARG A 177 -0.30 -10.83 2.85
CA ARG A 177 -0.21 -9.42 3.27
C ARG A 177 -0.85 -8.45 2.30
N LEU A 178 -0.76 -8.71 0.99
CA LEU A 178 -1.27 -7.78 -0.02
C LEU A 178 -2.77 -7.96 -0.30
N PHE A 179 -3.26 -9.20 -0.30
CA PHE A 179 -4.60 -9.56 -0.75
C PHE A 179 -5.53 -10.00 0.39
N SER A 180 -5.00 -10.58 1.47
CA SER A 180 -5.82 -11.10 2.57
C SER A 180 -6.01 -10.10 3.71
N ASP A 181 -5.00 -9.29 4.02
CA ASP A 181 -5.05 -8.35 5.17
C ASP A 181 -6.17 -7.29 5.06
N ARG A 182 -6.67 -7.01 3.84
CA ARG A 182 -7.78 -6.09 3.59
C ARG A 182 -9.17 -6.74 3.69
N LEU A 183 -9.24 -8.07 3.79
CA LEU A 183 -10.48 -8.83 3.79
C LEU A 183 -11.13 -8.84 5.18
N ILE A 184 -12.46 -8.78 5.19
CA ILE A 184 -13.23 -8.72 6.44
C ILE A 184 -13.57 -10.14 6.93
N THR A 185 -14.10 -10.99 6.05
CA THR A 185 -14.65 -12.28 6.47
C THR A 185 -13.58 -13.37 6.52
N GLU A 186 -13.70 -14.27 7.50
CA GLU A 186 -12.80 -15.43 7.59
C GLU A 186 -12.95 -16.37 6.39
N GLN A 187 -14.14 -16.47 5.79
CA GLN A 187 -14.36 -17.26 4.57
C GLN A 187 -13.56 -16.72 3.39
N ASP A 188 -13.48 -15.39 3.24
CA ASP A 188 -12.68 -14.76 2.18
C ASP A 188 -11.18 -15.00 2.41
N LYS A 189 -10.72 -14.93 3.66
CA LYS A 189 -9.33 -15.25 4.03
C LYS A 189 -8.99 -16.71 3.76
N ILE A 190 -9.85 -17.64 4.16
CA ILE A 190 -9.70 -19.07 3.86
C ILE A 190 -9.61 -19.28 2.34
N TRP A 191 -10.52 -18.67 1.58
CA TRP A 191 -10.49 -18.76 0.12
C TRP A 191 -9.18 -18.25 -0.48
N THR A 192 -8.63 -17.13 0.02
CA THR A 192 -7.34 -16.63 -0.49
C THR A 192 -6.24 -17.66 -0.28
N PHE A 193 -6.19 -18.27 0.89
CA PHE A 193 -5.17 -19.26 1.21
C PHE A 193 -5.35 -20.55 0.40
N GLU A 194 -6.58 -21.05 0.27
CA GLU A 194 -6.88 -22.24 -0.54
C GLU A 194 -6.54 -22.02 -2.02
N THR A 195 -6.86 -20.85 -2.56
CA THR A 195 -6.55 -20.49 -3.95
C THR A 195 -5.03 -20.41 -4.15
N LEU A 196 -4.28 -19.81 -3.22
CA LEU A 196 -2.82 -19.82 -3.25
C LEU A 196 -2.26 -21.24 -3.23
N CYS A 197 -2.81 -22.12 -2.39
CA CYS A 197 -2.40 -23.53 -2.33
C CYS A 197 -2.68 -24.27 -3.64
N GLN A 198 -3.83 -24.01 -4.29
CA GLN A 198 -4.18 -24.62 -5.57
C GLN A 198 -3.24 -24.14 -6.68
N ILE A 199 -3.00 -22.84 -6.78
CA ILE A 199 -2.08 -22.25 -7.77
C ILE A 199 -0.65 -22.76 -7.55
N ALA A 200 -0.21 -22.87 -6.29
CA ALA A 200 1.10 -23.41 -5.96
C ALA A 200 1.27 -24.85 -6.46
N LYS A 201 0.24 -25.71 -6.29
CA LYS A 201 0.22 -27.08 -6.82
C LYS A 201 0.29 -27.12 -8.35
N THR A 202 -0.33 -26.15 -9.02
CA THR A 202 -0.33 -26.09 -10.49
C THR A 202 1.03 -25.68 -11.06
N HIS A 203 1.73 -24.72 -10.43
CA HIS A 203 2.96 -24.13 -10.98
C HIS A 203 4.26 -24.64 -10.38
N PHE A 204 4.24 -25.23 -9.18
CA PHE A 204 5.44 -25.71 -8.49
C PHE A 204 5.31 -27.20 -8.16
N HIS A 205 5.91 -28.07 -8.99
CA HIS A 205 5.80 -29.53 -8.84
C HIS A 205 6.96 -30.15 -8.04
N ASP A 206 8.13 -29.52 -8.04
CA ASP A 206 9.37 -30.04 -7.44
C ASP A 206 9.53 -29.71 -5.94
N VAL A 207 8.43 -29.49 -5.21
CA VAL A 207 8.46 -28.98 -3.83
C VAL A 207 7.50 -29.73 -2.94
N ASP A 208 7.93 -29.99 -1.71
CA ASP A 208 7.01 -30.33 -0.64
C ASP A 208 6.18 -29.09 -0.22
N LEU A 209 5.04 -28.94 -0.87
CA LEU A 209 4.08 -27.87 -0.59
C LEU A 209 3.48 -28.01 0.82
N SER A 210 3.44 -29.20 1.40
CA SER A 210 2.90 -29.41 2.74
C SER A 210 3.76 -28.73 3.81
N SER A 211 5.09 -28.79 3.64
CA SER A 211 6.04 -28.09 4.49
C SER A 211 6.10 -26.59 4.17
N SER A 212 6.14 -26.21 2.89
CA SER A 212 6.22 -24.80 2.45
C SER A 212 5.03 -23.95 2.94
N LEU A 213 3.83 -24.50 2.81
CA LEU A 213 2.56 -23.83 3.09
C LEU A 213 2.04 -24.16 4.50
N LYS A 214 2.86 -24.76 5.37
CA LYS A 214 2.49 -25.04 6.76
C LYS A 214 2.15 -23.73 7.47
N GLN A 215 0.94 -23.65 8.00
CA GLN A 215 0.48 -22.54 8.83
C GLN A 215 1.00 -22.68 10.28
N PRO A 216 1.26 -21.57 10.99
CA PRO A 216 1.14 -20.18 10.54
C PRO A 216 2.31 -19.75 9.63
N ILE A 217 2.06 -18.76 8.76
CA ILE A 217 3.09 -18.17 7.88
C ILE A 217 3.54 -16.83 8.51
N LEU A 218 4.60 -16.91 9.31
CA LEU A 218 5.14 -15.79 10.07
C LEU A 218 6.54 -15.47 9.57
N PHE A 219 6.82 -14.19 9.29
CA PHE A 219 8.13 -13.70 8.88
C PHE A 219 8.56 -12.52 9.74
N SER A 220 9.82 -12.51 10.18
CA SER A 220 10.38 -11.43 10.99
C SER A 220 11.88 -11.27 10.75
N LYS A 221 12.41 -10.09 11.12
CA LYS A 221 13.83 -9.74 11.14
C LYS A 221 14.38 -9.60 12.58
N TRP A 222 13.60 -10.00 13.60
CA TRP A 222 13.98 -9.76 14.99
C TRP A 222 14.99 -10.79 15.54
N PHE A 223 15.04 -11.98 14.95
CA PHE A 223 15.94 -13.05 15.37
C PHE A 223 17.22 -13.12 14.54
N THR A 224 17.15 -12.66 13.30
CA THR A 224 18.22 -12.73 12.31
C THR A 224 18.31 -11.40 11.59
N ASN A 225 19.50 -11.04 11.07
CA ASN A 225 19.62 -9.84 10.23
C ASN A 225 18.90 -9.97 8.88
N ASP A 226 18.42 -11.16 8.53
CA ASP A 226 17.61 -11.41 7.35
C ASP A 226 16.13 -11.56 7.71
N TYR A 227 15.25 -11.23 6.77
CA TYR A 227 13.82 -11.41 6.91
C TYR A 227 13.44 -12.85 6.54
N VAL A 228 13.18 -13.66 7.55
CA VAL A 228 13.03 -15.13 7.41
C VAL A 228 11.76 -15.63 8.09
N SER A 229 11.36 -16.85 7.76
CA SER A 229 10.25 -17.51 8.44
C SER A 229 10.64 -17.81 9.88
N VAL A 230 9.73 -17.58 10.82
CA VAL A 230 9.95 -17.77 12.26
C VAL A 230 8.93 -18.74 12.85
N ASP A 231 9.35 -19.46 13.88
CA ASP A 231 8.45 -20.31 14.65
C ASP A 231 7.56 -19.49 15.59
N ARG A 232 6.33 -19.96 15.80
CA ARG A 232 5.34 -19.27 16.61
C ARG A 232 5.73 -19.21 18.08
N GLU A 233 6.25 -20.29 18.66
CA GLU A 233 6.59 -20.34 20.08
C GLU A 233 7.77 -19.41 20.38
N GLN A 234 8.78 -19.44 19.50
CA GLN A 234 9.92 -18.53 19.57
C GLN A 234 9.48 -17.05 19.47
N LEU A 235 8.58 -16.74 18.53
CA LEU A 235 8.03 -15.39 18.36
C LEU A 235 7.24 -14.94 19.59
N HIS A 236 6.38 -15.81 20.12
CA HIS A 236 5.58 -15.53 21.31
C HIS A 236 6.46 -15.14 22.50
N ASN A 237 7.45 -15.98 22.83
CA ASN A 237 8.35 -15.76 23.96
C ASN A 237 9.17 -14.46 23.79
N TYR A 238 9.58 -14.15 22.56
CA TYR A 238 10.29 -12.91 22.28
C TYR A 238 9.42 -11.67 22.48
N ILE A 239 8.19 -11.67 21.95
CA ILE A 239 7.27 -10.54 22.11
C ILE A 239 6.88 -10.38 23.59
N GLU A 240 6.65 -11.46 24.32
CA GLU A 240 6.33 -11.41 25.75
C GLU A 240 7.45 -10.74 26.55
N ALA A 241 8.70 -11.10 26.29
CA ALA A 241 9.86 -10.47 26.92
C ALA A 241 9.96 -8.98 26.56
N ARG A 242 9.74 -8.62 25.29
CA ARG A 242 9.79 -7.22 24.83
C ARG A 242 8.66 -6.36 25.37
N LEU A 243 7.46 -6.93 25.53
CA LEU A 243 6.33 -6.23 26.12
C LEU A 243 6.58 -5.88 27.59
N LYS A 244 7.22 -6.78 28.36
CA LYS A 244 7.61 -6.48 29.74
C LYS A 244 8.52 -5.26 29.82
N CYS A 245 9.56 -5.19 28.98
CA CYS A 245 10.43 -4.02 28.90
C CYS A 245 9.67 -2.75 28.47
N PHE A 246 8.77 -2.87 27.47
CA PHE A 246 7.98 -1.74 27.01
C PHE A 246 7.05 -1.19 28.10
N TYR A 247 6.49 -2.05 28.96
CA TYR A 247 5.65 -1.58 30.07
C TYR A 247 6.44 -0.83 31.13
N GLU A 248 7.66 -1.29 31.43
CA GLU A 248 8.56 -0.63 32.37
C GLU A 248 9.01 0.76 31.88
N GLU A 249 9.19 0.93 30.57
CA GLU A 249 9.71 2.16 29.98
C GLU A 249 8.62 3.19 29.61
N GLU A 250 7.54 2.76 28.97
CA GLU A 250 6.62 3.65 28.25
C GLU A 250 5.18 3.63 28.79
N MET A 251 4.68 2.51 29.32
CA MET A 251 3.25 2.35 29.65
C MET A 251 2.93 1.36 30.77
N ASP A 252 2.16 1.79 31.76
CA ASP A 252 1.68 0.95 32.89
C ASP A 252 0.46 0.06 32.54
N THR A 253 0.26 -0.33 31.28
CA THR A 253 -0.93 -1.10 30.84
C THR A 253 -0.57 -2.46 30.26
N GLU A 254 -0.95 -3.54 30.95
CA GLU A 254 -0.73 -4.91 30.48
C GLU A 254 -1.66 -5.29 29.33
N LEU A 255 -1.09 -5.61 28.17
CA LEU A 255 -1.77 -6.33 27.08
C LEU A 255 -1.60 -7.84 27.30
N VAL A 256 -2.70 -8.58 27.13
CA VAL A 256 -2.68 -10.04 27.05
C VAL A 256 -2.29 -10.44 25.63
N LEU A 257 -1.24 -11.25 25.51
CA LEU A 257 -0.83 -11.85 24.23
C LEU A 257 -1.79 -12.97 23.82
N PHE A 258 -2.23 -12.93 22.57
CA PHE A 258 -2.96 -14.00 21.92
C PHE A 258 -2.46 -14.16 20.48
N ASP A 259 -2.77 -15.29 19.86
CA ASP A 259 -2.15 -15.69 18.58
C ASP A 259 -2.34 -14.69 17.45
N ASP A 260 -3.55 -14.14 17.33
CA ASP A 260 -3.85 -13.15 16.29
C ASP A 260 -3.01 -11.88 16.47
N LEU A 261 -2.65 -11.54 17.72
CA LEU A 261 -1.83 -10.37 18.03
C LEU A 261 -0.40 -10.53 17.52
N LEU A 262 0.16 -11.75 17.55
CA LEU A 262 1.48 -12.04 16.97
C LEU A 262 1.51 -11.70 15.47
N ASP A 263 0.45 -12.08 14.75
CA ASP A 263 0.34 -11.79 13.32
C ASP A 263 0.15 -10.28 13.06
N GLN A 264 -0.71 -9.61 13.84
CA GLN A 264 -0.91 -8.15 13.71
C GLN A 264 0.38 -7.37 13.94
N VAL A 265 1.15 -7.77 14.95
CA VAL A 265 2.45 -7.18 15.26
C VAL A 265 3.42 -7.28 14.08
N LEU A 266 3.52 -8.45 13.44
CA LEU A 266 4.36 -8.63 12.26
C LEU A 266 3.85 -7.83 11.05
N ARG A 267 2.54 -7.64 10.90
CA ARG A 267 1.97 -6.78 9.84
C ARG A 267 2.39 -5.33 10.02
N ILE A 268 2.29 -4.79 11.24
CA ILE A 268 2.70 -3.41 11.55
C ILE A 268 4.21 -3.25 11.31
N ASP A 269 5.00 -4.18 11.85
CA ASP A 269 6.46 -4.17 11.71
C ASP A 269 6.90 -4.23 10.24
N ARG A 270 6.19 -5.02 9.42
CA ARG A 270 6.43 -5.05 7.97
C ARG A 270 6.20 -3.69 7.32
N VAL A 271 5.12 -3.00 7.63
CA VAL A 271 4.80 -1.69 7.02
C VAL A 271 5.80 -0.62 7.46
N PHE A 272 6.20 -0.61 8.72
CA PHE A 272 7.19 0.36 9.23
C PHE A 272 8.58 0.20 8.60
N ARG A 273 8.95 -1.01 8.18
CA ARG A 273 10.21 -1.25 7.47
C ARG A 273 10.18 -0.87 5.99
N GLN A 274 9.00 -0.72 5.39
CA GLN A 274 8.90 -0.31 3.99
C GLN A 274 9.17 1.18 3.83
N SER A 275 9.95 1.54 2.81
CA SER A 275 10.04 2.95 2.42
C SER A 275 8.66 3.46 1.98
N GLN A 276 8.22 4.61 2.48
CA GLN A 276 6.87 5.15 2.22
C GLN A 276 5.75 4.21 2.71
N GLY A 277 5.99 3.53 3.83
CA GLY A 277 5.01 2.70 4.51
C GLY A 277 3.92 3.54 5.16
N HIS A 278 2.66 3.23 4.84
CA HIS A 278 1.49 3.82 5.46
C HIS A 278 0.52 2.70 5.85
N ILE A 279 -0.04 2.78 7.06
CA ILE A 279 -0.98 1.79 7.56
C ILE A 279 -2.30 2.44 7.95
N LEU A 280 -3.41 1.84 7.54
CA LEU A 280 -4.75 2.16 8.02
C LEU A 280 -5.28 0.92 8.76
N MET A 281 -5.42 1.01 10.07
CA MET A 281 -5.92 -0.10 10.88
C MET A 281 -7.41 0.06 11.16
N ILE A 282 -8.20 -0.89 10.66
CA ILE A 282 -9.65 -0.93 10.88
C ILE A 282 -9.96 -1.98 11.95
N GLY A 283 -10.69 -1.61 12.99
CA GLY A 283 -11.12 -2.54 14.03
C GLY A 283 -11.89 -1.85 15.15
N VAL A 284 -12.57 -2.65 15.98
CA VAL A 284 -13.40 -2.17 17.09
C VAL A 284 -12.57 -1.35 18.10
N SER A 285 -13.16 -0.34 18.72
CA SER A 285 -12.49 0.41 19.79
C SER A 285 -12.08 -0.52 20.93
N GLY A 286 -10.93 -0.27 21.56
CA GLY A 286 -10.42 -1.08 22.67
C GLY A 286 -9.60 -2.33 22.27
N CYS A 287 -9.48 -2.68 20.99
CA CYS A 287 -8.67 -3.83 20.57
C CYS A 287 -7.15 -3.58 20.53
N GLY A 288 -6.65 -2.55 21.23
CA GLY A 288 -5.21 -2.31 21.39
C GLY A 288 -4.44 -1.77 20.17
N LYS A 289 -5.10 -1.41 19.06
CA LYS A 289 -4.43 -0.94 17.81
C LYS A 289 -3.35 0.13 18.04
N THR A 290 -3.70 1.19 18.77
CA THR A 290 -2.78 2.29 19.07
C THR A 290 -1.61 1.81 19.92
N THR A 291 -1.87 1.03 20.97
CA THR A 291 -0.84 0.48 21.86
C THR A 291 0.12 -0.44 21.10
N LEU A 292 -0.41 -1.33 20.24
CA LEU A 292 0.42 -2.20 19.40
C LEU A 292 1.28 -1.40 18.42
N THR A 293 0.73 -0.33 17.85
CA THR A 293 1.49 0.51 16.92
C THR A 293 2.61 1.26 17.63
N ARG A 294 2.36 1.76 18.85
CA ARG A 294 3.40 2.38 19.69
C ARG A 294 4.45 1.36 20.12
N PHE A 295 4.05 0.15 20.51
CA PHE A 295 4.97 -0.92 20.86
C PHE A 295 5.92 -1.26 19.70
N ILE A 296 5.39 -1.42 18.48
CA ILE A 296 6.22 -1.71 17.31
C ILE A 296 7.03 -0.51 16.83
N ALA A 297 6.56 0.72 17.05
CA ALA A 297 7.37 1.92 16.85
C ALA A 297 8.56 1.94 17.81
N TRP A 298 8.33 1.72 19.11
CA TRP A 298 9.38 1.61 20.13
C TRP A 298 10.38 0.51 19.81
N MET A 299 9.92 -0.69 19.43
CA MET A 299 10.80 -1.80 19.03
C MET A 299 11.71 -1.45 17.84
N ASN A 300 11.21 -0.64 16.91
CA ASN A 300 11.96 -0.20 15.74
C ASN A 300 12.71 1.12 15.96
N GLY A 301 12.69 1.68 17.17
CA GLY A 301 13.32 2.97 17.49
C GLY A 301 12.68 4.16 16.77
N LEU A 302 11.41 4.05 16.38
CA LEU A 302 10.66 5.10 15.71
C LEU A 302 10.00 6.02 16.73
N SER A 303 10.22 7.32 16.59
CA SER A 303 9.56 8.31 17.43
C SER A 303 8.08 8.44 17.05
N VAL A 304 7.19 8.33 18.04
CA VAL A 304 5.74 8.48 17.84
C VAL A 304 5.35 9.95 17.98
N PHE A 305 4.44 10.41 17.12
CA PHE A 305 3.79 11.71 17.24
C PHE A 305 2.27 11.51 17.12
N ASP A 306 1.54 11.91 18.16
CA ASP A 306 0.09 11.86 18.19
C ASP A 306 -0.49 13.26 18.12
N VAL A 307 -1.39 13.49 17.16
CA VAL A 307 -2.10 14.77 17.02
C VAL A 307 -3.06 14.95 18.19
N GLN A 308 -2.83 15.98 19.01
CA GLN A 308 -3.62 16.27 20.21
C GLN A 308 -4.81 17.17 19.87
N VAL A 309 -5.88 16.57 19.37
CA VAL A 309 -7.09 17.32 18.99
C VAL A 309 -7.89 17.75 20.22
N HIS A 310 -8.26 19.03 20.28
CA HIS A 310 -9.17 19.60 21.30
C HIS A 310 -10.27 20.45 20.63
N SER A 311 -11.24 20.95 21.40
CA SER A 311 -12.43 21.64 20.84
C SER A 311 -12.11 22.87 19.98
N ASN A 312 -10.97 23.51 20.22
CA ASN A 312 -10.52 24.73 19.55
C ASN A 312 -9.41 24.46 18.53
N TYR A 313 -9.18 23.20 18.19
CA TYR A 313 -8.12 22.79 17.27
C TYR A 313 -8.52 23.14 15.83
N THR A 314 -7.73 24.01 15.20
CA THR A 314 -8.00 24.53 13.85
C THR A 314 -7.12 23.87 12.80
N ILE A 315 -7.46 24.07 11.53
CA ILE A 315 -6.63 23.59 10.41
C ILE A 315 -5.21 24.17 10.44
N ASN A 316 -5.05 25.40 10.95
CA ASN A 316 -3.73 26.02 11.08
C ASN A 316 -2.88 25.29 12.12
N ASN A 317 -3.48 24.80 13.22
CA ASN A 317 -2.77 23.99 14.21
C ASN A 317 -2.32 22.67 13.60
N PHE A 318 -3.17 22.04 12.77
CA PHE A 318 -2.78 20.84 12.03
C PHE A 318 -1.65 21.08 11.04
N ASP A 319 -1.68 22.20 10.32
CA ASP A 319 -0.58 22.58 9.44
C ASP A 319 0.73 22.80 10.21
N GLU A 320 0.66 23.36 11.42
CA GLU A 320 1.83 23.53 12.31
C GLU A 320 2.37 22.18 12.80
N ASP A 321 1.50 21.30 13.27
CA ASP A 321 1.87 19.93 13.68
C ASP A 321 2.50 19.16 12.51
N LEU A 322 1.91 19.23 11.32
CA LEU A 322 2.47 18.62 10.12
C LEU A 322 3.83 19.20 9.74
N ARG A 323 4.00 20.53 9.80
CA ARG A 323 5.32 21.15 9.54
C ARG A 323 6.36 20.67 10.53
N SER A 324 6.00 20.56 11.82
CA SER A 324 6.88 20.03 12.86
C SER A 324 7.31 18.59 12.57
N VAL A 325 6.35 17.71 12.24
CA VAL A 325 6.63 16.32 11.88
C VAL A 325 7.50 16.21 10.62
N LEU A 326 7.21 17.01 9.60
CA LEU A 326 8.01 17.04 8.36
C LEU A 326 9.43 17.54 8.61
N HIS A 327 9.61 18.53 9.49
CA HIS A 327 10.94 19.01 9.87
C HIS A 327 11.73 17.93 10.60
N ARG A 328 11.11 17.30 11.62
CA ARG A 328 11.71 16.18 12.36
C ARG A 328 12.10 15.02 11.45
N ALA A 329 11.27 14.68 10.47
CA ALA A 329 11.54 13.55 9.58
C ALA A 329 12.62 13.84 8.52
N ALA A 330 12.86 15.12 8.18
CA ALA A 330 13.74 15.51 7.08
C ALA A 330 15.10 16.06 7.53
N VAL A 331 15.17 16.64 8.73
CA VAL A 331 16.33 17.42 9.20
C VAL A 331 17.00 16.81 10.42
N GLU A 332 16.20 16.25 11.34
CA GLU A 332 16.66 15.59 12.57
C GLU A 332 16.81 14.08 12.34
#